data_AF-A0A1I4E1Y2-F1
#
_entry.id   AF-A0A1I4E1Y2-F1
#
_cell.length_a   1.000
_cell.length_b   1.000
_cell.length_c   1.000
_cell.angle_alpha   90.00
_cell.angle_beta   90.00
_cell.angle_gamma   90.00
#
_symmetry.space_group_name_H-M   'P 1'
#
loop_
_entity.id
_entity.type
_entity.pdbx_description
1 polymer ?
#
loop_
_entity_poly.entity_id
_entity_poly.type
_entity_poly.pdbx_seq_one_letter_code
_entity_poly.pdbx_strand_id
1 'polypeptide(L)'
;MIRYLLPALLAIAAQPAAAGGDGRYLYILHCSGCHVPDGSGSTEGRIPRLDGVTGHFQKIPEGRKLVIQVPGVMNSGLNDADVVALMNWLVPHFAGDSLSAPFVPYTAGEVAAARTSRPLDIFAARRKVTAKLRKQGIEIADY
;
A
#
# COMPACT_ATOMS: atom_id res chain seq x y z
N MET A 1 -47.27 -32.15 -23.31
CA MET A 1 -45.80 -32.31 -23.18
C MET A 1 -45.27 -31.20 -22.29
N ILE A 2 -45.04 -31.46 -21.00
CA ILE A 2 -44.59 -30.46 -20.02
C ILE A 2 -43.06 -30.51 -19.96
N ARG A 3 -42.40 -29.43 -20.42
CA ARG A 3 -40.95 -29.24 -20.30
C ARG A 3 -40.66 -28.60 -18.94
N TYR A 4 -40.06 -29.35 -18.02
CA TYR A 4 -39.50 -28.80 -16.79
C TYR A 4 -38.17 -28.12 -17.11
N LEU A 5 -38.08 -26.80 -16.89
CA LEU A 5 -36.82 -26.06 -16.88
C LEU A 5 -36.20 -26.22 -15.49
N LEU A 6 -35.08 -26.95 -15.40
CA LEU A 6 -34.25 -27.01 -14.20
C LEU A 6 -33.56 -25.63 -14.01
N PRO A 7 -33.71 -24.95 -12.87
CA PRO A 7 -32.93 -23.75 -12.61
C PRO A 7 -31.50 -24.16 -12.26
N ALA A 8 -30.53 -23.74 -13.08
CA ALA A 8 -29.11 -23.88 -12.77
C ALA A 8 -28.76 -22.90 -11.64
N LEU A 9 -28.59 -23.40 -10.42
CA LEU A 9 -28.00 -22.64 -9.32
C LEU A 9 -26.52 -22.39 -9.65
N LEU A 10 -26.15 -21.16 -9.99
CA LEU A 10 -24.76 -20.71 -9.93
C LEU A 10 -24.37 -20.57 -8.46
N ALA A 11 -23.64 -21.57 -7.94
CA ALA A 11 -22.94 -21.43 -6.67
C ALA A 11 -21.71 -20.53 -6.87
N ILE A 12 -21.76 -19.31 -6.34
CA ILE A 12 -20.57 -18.45 -6.23
C ILE A 12 -19.74 -19.00 -5.06
N ALA A 13 -18.71 -19.76 -5.37
CA ALA A 13 -17.72 -20.16 -4.38
C ALA A 13 -16.85 -18.94 -4.04
N ALA A 14 -17.03 -18.37 -2.85
CA ALA A 14 -16.08 -17.41 -2.30
C ALA A 14 -14.78 -18.16 -1.97
N GLN A 15 -13.73 -17.95 -2.76
CA GLN A 15 -12.41 -18.48 -2.43
C GLN A 15 -11.89 -17.76 -1.19
N PRO A 16 -11.39 -18.46 -0.16
CA PRO A 16 -10.73 -17.82 0.95
C PRO A 16 -9.52 -17.07 0.40
N ALA A 17 -9.43 -15.77 0.68
CA ALA A 17 -8.23 -15.02 0.39
C ALA A 17 -7.06 -15.71 1.12
N ALA A 18 -5.99 -16.02 0.40
CA ALA A 18 -4.78 -16.55 1.01
C ALA A 18 -4.36 -15.59 2.14
N ALA A 19 -4.16 -16.11 3.35
CA ALA A 19 -3.65 -15.31 4.45
C ALA A 19 -2.20 -14.95 4.13
N GLY A 20 -1.89 -13.66 4.07
CA GLY A 20 -0.51 -13.18 3.95
C GLY A 20 0.29 -13.49 5.22
N GLY A 21 1.62 -13.37 5.13
CA GLY A 21 2.52 -13.48 6.27
C GLY A 21 2.31 -12.39 7.33
N ASP A 22 3.09 -12.44 8.40
CA ASP A 22 3.07 -11.40 9.44
C ASP A 22 3.65 -10.07 8.91
N GLY A 23 2.84 -9.00 8.94
CA GLY A 23 3.21 -7.72 8.35
C GLY A 23 4.47 -7.08 8.95
N ARG A 24 4.72 -7.27 10.25
CA ARG A 24 5.96 -6.81 10.90
C ARG A 24 7.16 -7.57 10.39
N TYR A 25 7.07 -8.90 10.35
CA TYR A 25 8.13 -9.76 9.83
C TYR A 25 8.47 -9.41 8.37
N LEU A 26 7.44 -9.21 7.54
CA LEU A 26 7.60 -8.77 6.16
C LEU A 26 8.33 -7.41 6.06
N TYR A 27 7.99 -6.45 6.93
CA TYR A 27 8.71 -5.17 6.98
C TYR A 27 10.18 -5.35 7.35
N ILE A 28 10.47 -6.14 8.38
CA ILE A 28 11.85 -6.38 8.83
C ILE A 28 12.68 -7.01 7.71
N LEU A 29 12.17 -8.03 7.04
CA LEU A 29 12.91 -8.74 6.00
C LEU A 29 13.06 -7.93 4.70
N HIS A 30 12.04 -7.20 4.28
CA HIS A 30 11.98 -6.64 2.93
C HIS A 30 12.15 -5.12 2.88
N CYS A 31 12.02 -4.41 3.99
CA CYS A 31 11.95 -2.94 3.99
C CYS A 31 12.94 -2.27 4.97
N SER A 32 13.16 -2.87 6.14
CA SER A 32 13.96 -2.26 7.21
C SER A 32 15.44 -2.06 6.84
N GLY A 33 15.98 -2.79 5.86
CA GLY A 33 17.34 -2.57 5.38
C GLY A 33 17.58 -1.17 4.80
N CYS A 34 16.53 -0.54 4.25
CA CYS A 34 16.60 0.83 3.74
C CYS A 34 15.89 1.82 4.67
N HIS A 35 14.67 1.48 5.12
CA HIS A 35 13.83 2.38 5.92
C HIS A 35 14.17 2.37 7.41
N VAL A 36 15.13 1.53 7.83
CA VAL A 36 15.54 1.21 9.21
C VAL A 36 14.40 0.66 10.09
N PRO A 37 14.68 -0.05 11.19
CA PRO A 37 13.62 -0.72 11.96
C PRO A 37 12.53 0.21 12.53
N ASP A 38 12.86 1.46 12.84
CA ASP A 38 11.93 2.46 13.37
C ASP A 38 11.22 3.30 12.30
N GLY A 39 11.55 3.07 11.01
CA GLY A 39 10.93 3.78 9.90
C GLY A 39 11.46 5.20 9.67
N SER A 40 12.51 5.65 10.36
CA SER A 40 13.07 6.99 10.20
C SER A 40 13.75 7.23 8.84
N GLY A 41 14.06 6.17 8.10
CA GLY A 41 14.69 6.25 6.79
C GLY A 41 16.14 6.76 6.84
N SER A 42 16.57 7.42 5.77
CA SER A 42 17.93 7.98 5.67
C SER A 42 17.95 9.17 4.72
N THR A 43 18.34 10.35 5.22
CA THR A 43 18.51 11.54 4.38
C THR A 43 19.68 11.37 3.40
N GLU A 44 20.81 10.84 3.86
CA GLU A 44 22.00 10.61 3.02
C GLU A 44 21.71 9.60 1.91
N GLY A 45 21.03 8.50 2.23
CA GLY A 45 20.59 7.49 1.27
C GLY A 45 19.37 7.90 0.44
N ARG A 46 18.79 9.08 0.69
CA ARG A 46 17.52 9.55 0.12
C ARG A 46 16.39 8.52 0.26
N ILE A 47 16.37 7.83 1.39
CA ILE A 47 15.32 6.87 1.74
C ILE A 47 14.24 7.62 2.52
N PRO A 48 13.00 7.71 1.99
CA PRO A 48 11.94 8.43 2.66
C PRO A 48 11.63 7.83 4.03
N ARG A 49 11.44 8.70 5.02
CA ARG A 49 10.89 8.29 6.30
C ARG A 49 9.43 7.81 6.17
N LEU A 50 9.06 6.83 6.98
CA LEU A 50 7.72 6.27 7.11
C LEU A 50 7.05 6.78 8.39
N ASP A 51 7.83 6.89 9.46
CA ASP A 51 7.41 7.32 10.79
C ASP A 51 6.78 8.73 10.75
N GLY A 52 5.59 8.87 11.32
CA GLY A 52 4.85 10.12 11.35
C GLY A 52 4.49 10.72 9.98
N VAL A 53 4.68 10.00 8.87
CA VAL A 53 4.48 10.53 7.50
C VAL A 53 3.58 9.65 6.64
N THR A 54 3.66 8.33 6.77
CA THR A 54 2.96 7.39 5.85
C THR A 54 1.44 7.58 5.82
N GLY A 55 0.84 8.06 6.92
CA GLY A 55 -0.60 8.36 7.00
C GLY A 55 -1.03 9.51 6.08
N HIS A 56 -0.15 10.47 5.76
CA HIS A 56 -0.48 11.55 4.82
C HIS A 56 -0.80 11.03 3.43
N PHE A 57 -0.10 9.99 2.98
CA PHE A 57 -0.36 9.39 1.68
C PHE A 57 -1.73 8.71 1.61
N GLN A 58 -2.32 8.33 2.74
CA GLN A 58 -3.65 7.71 2.79
C GLN A 58 -4.80 8.71 2.57
N LYS A 59 -4.55 10.01 2.66
CA LYS A 59 -5.58 11.06 2.60
C LYS A 59 -6.14 11.29 1.19
N ILE A 60 -5.42 10.86 0.15
CA ILE A 60 -5.86 10.96 -1.24
C ILE A 60 -5.66 9.63 -1.98
N PRO A 61 -6.58 9.25 -2.90
CA PRO A 61 -6.49 7.96 -3.62
C PRO A 61 -5.16 7.75 -4.34
N GLU A 62 -4.59 8.80 -4.92
CA GLU A 62 -3.33 8.72 -5.65
C GLU A 62 -2.13 8.48 -4.73
N GLY A 63 -2.15 9.03 -3.51
CA GLY A 63 -1.12 8.77 -2.50
C GLY A 63 -1.19 7.34 -1.98
N ARG A 64 -2.41 6.87 -1.69
CA ARG A 64 -2.67 5.51 -1.23
C ARG A 64 -2.20 4.49 -2.25
N LYS A 65 -2.44 4.76 -3.54
CA LYS A 65 -1.95 3.93 -4.64
C LYS A 65 -0.43 4.04 -4.82
N LEU A 66 0.14 5.24 -4.71
CA LEU A 66 1.58 5.45 -4.88
C LEU A 66 2.41 4.59 -3.91
N VAL A 67 2.03 4.51 -2.63
CA VAL A 67 2.85 3.81 -1.63
C VAL A 67 2.97 2.31 -1.90
N ILE A 68 1.98 1.70 -2.56
CA ILE A 68 2.06 0.30 -2.99
C ILE A 68 2.70 0.14 -4.37
N GLN A 69 2.98 1.22 -5.11
CA GLN A 69 3.62 1.18 -6.42
C GLN A 69 5.13 1.44 -6.38
N VAL A 70 5.68 1.81 -5.22
CA VAL A 70 7.12 2.07 -5.09
C VAL A 70 7.94 0.82 -5.44
N PRO A 71 9.14 0.97 -6.01
CA PRO A 71 9.98 -0.16 -6.40
C PRO A 71 10.22 -1.17 -5.28
N GLY A 72 10.39 -0.69 -4.04
CA GLY A 72 10.59 -1.56 -2.87
C GLY A 72 9.43 -2.54 -2.63
N VAL A 73 8.18 -2.14 -2.88
CA VAL A 73 7.02 -3.04 -2.75
C VAL A 73 6.89 -3.91 -4.01
N MET A 74 6.90 -3.29 -5.19
CA MET A 74 6.60 -3.99 -6.45
C MET A 74 7.66 -5.01 -6.87
N ASN A 75 8.91 -4.84 -6.43
CA ASN A 75 10.03 -5.72 -6.76
C ASN A 75 10.51 -6.56 -5.55
N SER A 76 9.77 -6.58 -4.43
CA SER A 76 10.13 -7.31 -3.20
C SER A 76 10.09 -8.84 -3.30
N GLY A 77 9.44 -9.37 -4.35
CA GLY A 77 9.09 -10.80 -4.43
C GLY A 77 7.84 -11.18 -3.64
N LEU A 78 7.23 -10.24 -2.90
CA LEU A 78 5.98 -10.48 -2.17
C LEU A 78 4.80 -10.63 -3.11
N ASN A 79 3.92 -11.60 -2.82
CA ASN A 79 2.64 -11.75 -3.50
C ASN A 79 1.62 -10.70 -2.99
N ASP A 80 0.41 -10.68 -3.57
CA ASP A 80 -0.59 -9.68 -3.20
C ASP A 80 -1.09 -9.80 -1.76
N ALA A 81 -1.23 -11.02 -1.24
CA ALA A 81 -1.63 -11.25 0.14
C ALA A 81 -0.57 -10.74 1.14
N ASP A 82 0.71 -10.95 0.84
CA ASP A 82 1.81 -10.45 1.66
C ASP A 82 1.93 -8.94 1.58
N VAL A 83 1.74 -8.32 0.41
CA VAL A 83 1.70 -6.85 0.31
C VAL A 83 0.52 -6.29 1.11
N VAL A 84 -0.65 -6.92 1.06
CA VAL A 84 -1.80 -6.52 1.89
C VAL A 84 -1.45 -6.61 3.38
N ALA A 85 -0.89 -7.74 3.82
CA ALA A 85 -0.52 -7.94 5.22
C ALA A 85 0.56 -6.92 5.68
N LEU A 86 1.58 -6.70 4.85
CA LEU A 86 2.61 -5.69 5.08
C LEU A 86 2.00 -4.30 5.22
N MET A 87 1.21 -3.84 4.26
CA MET A 87 0.69 -2.47 4.25
C MET A 87 -0.32 -2.22 5.36
N ASN A 88 -1.13 -3.24 5.69
CA ASN A 88 -2.11 -3.16 6.76
C ASN A 88 -1.49 -3.16 8.15
N TRP A 89 -0.25 -3.63 8.29
CA TRP A 89 0.55 -3.45 9.50
C TRP A 89 1.35 -2.13 9.47
N LEU A 90 2.07 -1.87 8.38
CA LEU A 90 3.03 -0.77 8.22
C LEU A 90 2.38 0.60 8.40
N VAL A 91 1.23 0.84 7.74
CA VAL A 91 0.58 2.15 7.78
C VAL A 91 0.12 2.52 9.19
N PRO A 92 -0.72 1.74 9.88
CA PRO A 92 -1.13 2.11 11.24
C PRO A 92 0.04 2.08 12.25
N HIS A 93 1.08 1.28 12.01
CA HIS A 93 2.24 1.24 12.89
C HIS A 93 3.07 2.53 12.83
N PHE A 94 3.34 3.05 11.63
CA PHE A 94 4.20 4.22 11.45
C PHE A 94 3.46 5.55 11.30
N ALA A 95 2.17 5.57 10.98
CA ALA A 95 1.52 6.82 10.62
C ALA A 95 1.46 7.85 11.74
N GLY A 96 1.28 7.45 13.01
CA GLY A 96 1.05 8.40 14.11
C GLY A 96 0.00 9.44 13.75
N ASP A 97 0.26 10.71 14.08
CA ASP A 97 -0.66 11.84 13.85
C ASP A 97 -0.88 12.17 12.36
N SER A 98 -0.08 11.61 11.45
CA SER A 98 -0.29 11.82 10.01
C SER A 98 -1.57 11.15 9.49
N LEU A 99 -2.08 10.16 10.23
CA LEU A 99 -3.36 9.50 9.97
C LEU A 99 -4.49 10.25 10.70
N SER A 100 -5.15 11.16 10.00
CA SER A 100 -6.20 12.02 10.58
C SER A 100 -7.62 11.42 10.55
N ALA A 101 -7.78 10.20 10.07
CA ALA A 101 -9.05 9.48 9.98
C ALA A 101 -8.81 7.98 10.19
N PRO A 102 -9.82 7.18 10.58
CA PRO A 102 -9.65 5.74 10.73
C PRO A 102 -9.00 5.10 9.50
N PHE A 103 -8.01 4.24 9.71
CA PHE A 103 -7.32 3.56 8.62
C PHE A 103 -8.27 2.60 7.91
N VAL A 104 -8.33 2.71 6.59
CA VAL A 104 -9.03 1.76 5.72
C VAL A 104 -8.01 0.71 5.24
N PRO A 105 -8.17 -0.58 5.63
CA PRO A 105 -7.26 -1.63 5.20
C PRO A 105 -7.17 -1.75 3.67
N TYR A 106 -5.97 -2.00 3.17
CA TYR A 106 -5.73 -2.40 1.79
C TYR A 106 -6.35 -3.76 1.48
N THR A 107 -6.76 -3.90 0.23
CA THR A 107 -7.32 -5.13 -0.34
C THR A 107 -6.41 -5.72 -1.40
N ALA A 108 -6.53 -7.03 -1.65
CA ALA A 108 -5.78 -7.68 -2.72
C ALA A 108 -6.11 -7.08 -4.10
N GLY A 109 -7.34 -6.64 -4.31
CA GLY A 109 -7.76 -5.96 -5.55
C GLY A 109 -7.03 -4.63 -5.78
N GLU A 110 -6.81 -3.84 -4.74
CA GLU A 110 -6.00 -2.61 -4.84
C GLU A 110 -4.56 -2.92 -5.22
N VAL A 111 -3.96 -3.96 -4.63
CA VAL A 111 -2.58 -4.37 -4.94
C VAL A 111 -2.47 -4.88 -6.38
N ALA A 112 -3.37 -5.77 -6.80
CA ALA A 112 -3.40 -6.29 -8.16
C ALA A 112 -3.56 -5.15 -9.20
N ALA A 113 -4.47 -4.21 -8.96
CA ALA A 113 -4.66 -3.05 -9.83
C ALA A 113 -3.45 -2.10 -9.85
N ALA A 114 -2.74 -1.96 -8.72
CA ALA A 114 -1.53 -1.15 -8.66
C ALA A 114 -0.39 -1.75 -9.48
N ARG A 115 -0.25 -3.09 -9.52
CA ARG A 115 0.77 -3.79 -10.32
C ARG A 115 0.61 -3.59 -11.82
N THR A 116 -0.63 -3.51 -12.31
CA THR A 116 -0.90 -3.31 -13.75
C THR A 116 -0.76 -1.87 -14.21
N SER A 117 -0.62 -0.92 -13.28
CA SER A 117 -0.66 0.53 -13.58
C SER A 117 0.53 1.29 -13.00
N ARG A 118 1.70 0.64 -12.97
CA ARG A 118 2.96 1.21 -12.44
C ARG A 118 3.37 2.48 -13.21
N PRO A 119 3.72 3.58 -12.52
CA PRO A 119 4.29 4.75 -13.18
C PRO A 119 5.63 4.42 -13.82
N LEU A 120 5.88 4.91 -15.03
CA LEU A 120 7.20 4.84 -15.67
C LEU A 120 8.26 5.64 -14.90
N ASP A 121 7.85 6.80 -14.35
CA ASP A 121 8.67 7.62 -13.47
C ASP A 121 7.98 7.74 -12.11
N ILE A 122 8.46 6.96 -11.15
CA ILE A 122 7.95 6.96 -9.78
C ILE A 122 8.23 8.29 -9.06
N PHE A 123 9.33 8.98 -9.39
CA PHE A 123 9.67 10.27 -8.78
C PHE A 123 8.72 11.36 -9.29
N ALA A 124 8.38 11.36 -10.59
CA ALA A 124 7.33 12.24 -11.12
C ALA A 124 5.96 11.96 -10.48
N ALA A 125 5.61 10.69 -10.28
CA ALA A 125 4.38 10.31 -9.59
C ALA A 125 4.38 10.83 -8.14
N ARG A 126 5.48 10.67 -7.41
CA ARG A 126 5.64 11.21 -6.05
C ARG A 126 5.53 12.72 -6.01
N ARG A 127 6.19 13.44 -6.92
CA ARG A 127 6.09 14.92 -7.01
C ARG A 127 4.65 15.37 -7.24
N LYS A 128 3.88 14.68 -8.09
CA LYS A 128 2.46 14.99 -8.32
C LYS A 128 1.61 14.78 -7.07
N VAL A 129 1.81 13.67 -6.36
CA VAL A 129 1.09 13.36 -5.12
C VAL A 129 1.44 14.36 -4.02
N THR A 130 2.72 14.62 -3.78
CA THR A 130 3.18 15.57 -2.76
C THR A 130 2.71 17.00 -3.07
N ALA A 131 2.71 17.43 -4.33
CA ALA A 131 2.14 18.72 -4.70
C ALA A 131 0.63 18.84 -4.39
N LYS A 132 -0.15 17.75 -4.52
CA LYS A 132 -1.57 17.74 -4.11
C LYS A 132 -1.71 17.82 -2.58
N LEU A 133 -0.88 17.11 -1.84
CA LEU A 133 -0.86 17.15 -0.37
C LEU A 133 -0.47 18.54 0.15
N ARG A 134 0.51 19.21 -0.47
CA ARG A 134 0.91 20.59 -0.13
C ARG A 134 -0.24 21.59 -0.28
N LYS A 135 -1.08 21.43 -1.31
CA LYS A 135 -2.31 22.25 -1.47
C LYS A 135 -3.32 22.06 -0.34
N GLN A 136 -3.20 21.00 0.45
CA GLN A 136 -4.00 20.74 1.64
C GLN A 136 -3.27 21.13 2.94
N GLY A 137 -2.16 21.87 2.85
CA GLY A 137 -1.35 22.27 4.00
C GLY A 137 -0.47 21.17 4.58
N ILE A 138 -0.24 20.08 3.83
CA ILE A 138 0.60 18.96 4.27
C ILE A 138 1.95 19.03 3.57
N GLU A 139 2.98 19.32 4.35
CA GLU A 139 4.36 19.29 3.86
C GLU A 139 4.97 17.89 3.97
N ILE A 140 5.60 17.46 2.88
CA ILE A 140 6.32 16.20 2.79
C ILE A 140 7.74 16.55 2.38
N ALA A 141 8.73 15.99 3.07
CA ALA A 141 10.13 16.22 2.76
C ALA A 141 10.46 15.79 1.31
N ASP A 142 11.29 16.60 0.68
CA ASP A 142 11.93 16.30 -0.59
C ASP A 142 13.26 15.57 -0.27
N TYR A 143 13.42 14.37 -0.81
CA TYR A 143 14.61 13.52 -0.68
C TYR A 143 15.18 13.29 -2.07
#